data_AF-A2F4N6-F1
#
_entry.id   AF-A2F4N6-F1
#
_cell.length_a   1.000
_cell.length_b   1.000
_cell.length_c   1.000
_cell.angle_alpha   90.00
_cell.angle_beta   90.00
_cell.angle_gamma   90.00
#
_symmetry.space_group_name_H-M   'P 1'
#
loop_
_entity.id
_entity.type
_entity.pdbx_description
1 polymer ?
#
loop_
_entity_poly.entity_id
_entity_poly.type
_entity_poly.pdbx_seq_one_letter_code
_entity_poly.pdbx_strand_id
1 'polypeptide(L)'
;MNTNFSLVDKERGLYATKDGKLFLTEPGTRELTRSPLLFTPPIRVLASEEYDPYAIVLTANGMLSVLSIPEKRIIKNIAVPGNSGVIETIVLTKKDDKVIITLCGTRGHFRLQDNHWNLVVEPLDTLMANPDTKTSAQCAKLENDIACAIEERSFEKYSNSVQKYLVYMATFCSKSAFIEIWYEIIHAELPFEAPILTNFWRETLDILSSIERIASLTDELEMSLNQEI
;
A
#
# COMPACT_ATOMS: atom_id res chain seq x y z
N MET A 1 33.53 26.75 -19.06
CA MET A 1 33.27 25.30 -18.90
C MET A 1 31.78 25.07 -19.12
N ASN A 2 31.39 24.38 -20.20
CA ASN A 2 30.01 23.97 -20.43
C ASN A 2 29.70 22.76 -19.54
N THR A 3 29.47 23.00 -18.25
CA THR A 3 28.98 21.94 -17.36
C THR A 3 27.52 21.71 -17.69
N ASN A 4 27.22 20.59 -18.36
CA ASN A 4 25.87 20.16 -18.68
C ASN A 4 25.17 19.71 -17.39
N PHE A 5 24.57 20.65 -16.67
CA PHE A 5 23.77 20.36 -15.49
C PHE A 5 22.48 19.60 -15.89
N SER A 6 22.12 18.59 -15.11
CA SER A 6 20.83 17.89 -15.15
C SER A 6 19.83 18.47 -14.14
N LEU A 7 20.31 19.11 -13.07
CA LEU A 7 19.51 19.87 -12.11
C LEU A 7 20.29 21.11 -11.64
N VAL A 8 19.59 22.23 -11.47
CA VAL A 8 20.06 23.42 -10.76
C VAL A 8 18.95 23.90 -9.82
N ASP A 9 19.07 23.61 -8.53
CA ASP A 9 18.23 24.15 -7.47
C ASP A 9 19.09 25.07 -6.61
N LYS A 10 19.04 26.38 -6.90
CA LYS A 10 19.85 27.36 -6.18
C LYS A 10 19.37 27.58 -4.75
N GLU A 11 18.08 27.47 -4.51
CA GLU A 11 17.48 27.74 -3.20
C GLU A 11 17.95 26.71 -2.19
N ARG A 12 17.99 25.44 -2.58
CA ARG A 12 18.51 24.34 -1.75
C ARG A 12 20.01 24.11 -1.88
N GLY A 13 20.70 24.84 -2.76
CA GLY A 13 22.13 24.69 -3.01
C GLY A 13 22.51 23.36 -3.67
N LEU A 14 21.66 22.82 -4.56
CA LEU A 14 21.86 21.54 -5.24
C LEU A 14 22.17 21.75 -6.72
N TYR A 15 23.28 21.20 -7.18
CA TYR A 15 23.63 21.19 -8.60
C TYR A 15 24.00 19.78 -9.02
N ALA A 16 23.25 19.20 -9.96
CA ALA A 16 23.52 17.86 -10.47
C ALA A 16 24.00 17.94 -11.92
N THR A 17 24.96 17.10 -12.29
CA THR A 17 25.47 17.01 -13.66
C THR A 17 25.07 15.69 -14.30
N LYS A 18 25.02 15.67 -15.64
CA LYS A 18 24.65 14.48 -16.41
C LYS A 18 25.60 13.28 -16.21
N ASP A 19 26.84 13.52 -15.81
CA ASP A 19 27.85 12.49 -15.50
C ASP A 19 27.74 11.93 -14.06
N GLY A 20 26.68 12.29 -13.33
CA GLY A 20 26.37 11.67 -12.03
C GLY A 20 27.03 12.35 -10.83
N LYS A 21 27.53 13.58 -10.98
CA LYS A 21 28.05 14.37 -9.84
C LYS A 21 26.93 15.22 -9.26
N LEU A 22 26.81 15.20 -7.94
CA LEU A 22 25.93 16.09 -7.19
C LEU A 22 26.77 16.98 -6.27
N PHE A 23 26.70 18.28 -6.53
CA PHE A 23 27.39 19.31 -5.76
C PHE A 23 26.42 19.91 -4.75
N LEU A 24 26.90 20.09 -3.51
CA LEU A 24 26.18 20.77 -2.44
C LEU A 24 26.88 22.11 -2.16
N THR A 25 26.14 23.20 -2.26
CA THR A 25 26.61 24.56 -2.00
C THR A 25 25.89 25.18 -0.82
N GLU A 26 26.39 26.31 -0.32
CA GLU A 26 25.59 27.14 0.57
C GLU A 26 24.34 27.63 -0.20
N PRO A 27 23.13 27.57 0.40
CA PRO A 27 21.88 28.02 -0.21
C PRO A 27 21.99 29.40 -0.86
N GLY A 28 21.48 29.54 -2.08
CA GLY A 28 21.54 30.79 -2.87
C GLY A 28 22.90 31.14 -3.47
N THR A 29 23.96 30.38 -3.15
CA THR A 29 25.32 30.63 -3.60
C THR A 29 25.85 29.53 -4.53
N ARG A 30 27.09 29.67 -5.00
CA ARG A 30 27.85 28.62 -5.68
C ARG A 30 29.04 28.11 -4.87
N GLU A 31 29.11 28.49 -3.59
CA GLU A 31 30.21 28.12 -2.72
C GLU A 31 30.05 26.66 -2.30
N LEU A 32 30.98 25.81 -2.73
CA LEU A 32 30.95 24.39 -2.42
C LEU A 32 31.15 24.17 -0.93
N THR A 33 30.26 23.37 -0.35
CA THR A 33 30.33 23.03 1.08
C THR A 33 31.10 21.75 1.34
N ARG A 34 31.23 20.90 0.31
CA ARG A 34 31.96 19.64 0.37
C ARG A 34 32.35 19.15 -1.02
N SER A 35 33.16 18.11 -1.06
CA SER A 35 33.42 17.34 -2.27
C SER A 35 32.14 16.79 -2.87
N PRO A 36 32.02 16.75 -4.22
CA PRO A 36 30.81 16.28 -4.89
C PRO A 36 30.51 14.82 -4.54
N LEU A 37 29.22 14.50 -4.40
CA LEU A 37 28.77 13.12 -4.29
C LEU A 37 28.74 12.50 -5.69
N LEU A 38 29.24 11.27 -5.79
CA LEU A 38 29.34 10.53 -7.04
C LEU A 38 28.29 9.44 -7.06
N PHE A 39 27.48 9.44 -8.11
CA PHE A 39 26.44 8.45 -8.36
C PHE A 39 26.67 7.79 -9.72
N THR A 40 26.10 6.61 -9.90
CA THR A 40 26.11 5.94 -11.21
C THR A 40 25.18 6.71 -12.16
N PRO A 41 25.67 7.31 -13.25
CA PRO A 41 24.83 8.04 -14.18
C PRO A 41 23.98 7.09 -15.06
N PRO A 42 22.89 7.58 -15.65
CA PRO A 42 22.28 8.88 -15.40
C PRO A 42 21.61 8.98 -14.02
N ILE A 43 21.56 10.21 -13.49
CA ILE A 43 20.86 10.52 -12.25
C ILE A 43 19.65 11.41 -12.47
N ARG A 44 18.60 11.18 -11.69
CA ARG A 44 17.45 12.06 -11.53
C ARG A 44 17.39 12.50 -10.07
N VAL A 45 17.34 13.81 -9.85
CA VAL A 45 17.27 14.37 -8.50
C VAL A 45 15.91 15.02 -8.34
N LEU A 46 15.18 14.61 -7.29
CA LEU A 46 13.90 15.17 -6.89
C LEU A 46 14.15 16.06 -5.67
N ALA A 47 13.86 17.34 -5.82
CA ALA A 47 13.96 18.35 -4.77
C ALA A 47 12.78 19.31 -4.93
N SER A 48 11.97 19.42 -3.88
CA SER A 48 10.78 20.28 -3.80
C SER A 48 10.43 20.48 -2.33
N GLU A 49 9.51 21.41 -2.04
CA GLU A 49 9.06 21.68 -0.67
C GLU A 49 8.49 20.43 0.02
N GLU A 50 7.85 19.54 -0.74
CA GLU A 50 7.30 18.27 -0.23
C GLU A 50 8.38 17.32 0.32
N TYR A 51 9.63 17.49 -0.10
CA TYR A 51 10.74 16.66 0.33
C TYR A 51 11.59 17.32 1.40
N ASP A 52 11.41 18.61 1.70
CA ASP A 52 12.26 19.32 2.64
C ASP A 52 12.23 18.70 4.05
N PRO A 53 13.39 18.58 4.73
CA PRO A 53 14.71 19.09 4.36
C PRO A 53 15.59 18.07 3.58
N TYR A 54 14.98 17.20 2.79
CA TYR A 54 15.64 16.13 2.05
C TYR A 54 15.60 16.35 0.53
N ALA A 55 16.49 15.65 -0.17
CA ALA A 55 16.41 15.44 -1.61
C ALA A 55 16.52 13.95 -1.93
N ILE A 56 15.88 13.51 -3.00
CA ILE A 56 15.91 12.12 -3.45
C ILE A 56 16.72 12.01 -4.73
N VAL A 57 17.68 11.10 -4.76
CA VAL A 57 18.49 10.80 -5.95
C VAL A 57 18.16 9.41 -6.43
N LEU A 58 17.73 9.29 -7.68
CA LEU A 58 17.50 8.04 -8.39
C LEU A 58 18.59 7.85 -9.44
N THR A 59 19.16 6.65 -9.50
CA THR A 59 20.19 6.27 -10.47
C THR A 59 19.66 5.22 -11.44
N ALA A 60 20.29 5.12 -12.61
CA ALA A 60 19.86 4.18 -13.66
C ALA A 60 19.95 2.69 -13.28
N ASN A 61 20.80 2.34 -12.32
CA ASN A 61 20.86 0.97 -11.77
C ASN A 61 19.75 0.70 -10.72
N GLY A 62 18.75 1.58 -10.60
CA GLY A 62 17.62 1.38 -9.72
C GLY A 62 17.92 1.64 -8.24
N MET A 63 18.95 2.44 -7.91
CA MET A 63 19.19 2.86 -6.53
C MET A 63 18.44 4.15 -6.22
N LEU A 64 17.85 4.19 -5.03
CA LEU A 64 17.28 5.37 -4.39
C LEU A 64 18.18 5.77 -3.23
N SER A 65 18.64 7.02 -3.26
CA SER A 65 19.34 7.66 -2.16
C SER A 65 18.54 8.83 -1.60
N VAL A 66 18.37 8.87 -0.28
CA VAL A 66 17.83 10.04 0.44
C VAL A 66 19.00 10.83 0.99
N LEU A 67 19.11 12.07 0.52
CA LEU A 67 20.10 13.05 0.95
C LEU A 67 19.47 13.97 1.99
N SER A 68 20.11 14.09 3.16
CA SER A 68 19.83 15.19 4.09
C SER A 68 20.59 16.43 3.62
N ILE A 69 19.85 17.48 3.26
CA ILE A 69 20.44 18.76 2.83
C ILE A 69 21.16 19.44 4.01
N PRO A 70 20.56 19.55 5.23
CA PRO A 70 21.23 20.16 6.39
C PRO A 70 22.50 19.41 6.80
N GLU A 71 22.45 18.07 6.85
CA GLU A 71 23.60 17.25 7.24
C GLU A 71 24.60 17.03 6.08
N LYS A 72 24.24 17.50 4.88
CA LYS A 72 25.04 17.41 3.66
C LYS A 72 25.47 15.96 3.34
N ARG A 73 24.71 14.94 3.73
CA ARG A 73 25.07 13.51 3.58
C ARG A 73 23.90 12.62 3.21
N ILE A 74 24.22 11.48 2.60
CA ILE A 74 23.24 10.42 2.30
C ILE A 74 22.86 9.74 3.61
N ILE A 75 21.57 9.77 3.96
CA ILE A 75 21.03 9.11 5.16
C ILE A 75 20.41 7.75 4.84
N LYS A 76 20.07 7.52 3.56
CA LYS A 76 19.57 6.23 3.08
C LYS A 76 20.04 5.97 1.68
N ASN A 77 20.44 4.73 1.40
CA ASN A 77 20.73 4.25 0.06
C ASN A 77 20.20 2.82 -0.07
N ILE A 78 19.31 2.56 -1.03
CA ILE A 78 18.64 1.27 -1.17
C ILE A 78 18.23 1.03 -2.63
N ALA A 79 18.22 -0.24 -3.04
CA ALA A 79 17.68 -0.64 -4.34
C ALA A 79 16.14 -0.50 -4.34
N VAL A 80 15.57 0.08 -5.39
CA VAL A 80 14.13 0.12 -5.64
C VAL A 80 13.64 -1.33 -5.88
N PRO A 81 12.48 -1.74 -5.34
CA PRO A 81 12.00 -3.10 -5.50
C PRO A 81 11.67 -3.37 -6.98
N GLY A 82 12.22 -4.43 -7.55
CA GLY A 82 12.11 -4.72 -8.99
C GLY A 82 10.68 -4.98 -9.48
N ASN A 83 9.76 -5.29 -8.56
CA ASN A 83 8.34 -5.49 -8.84
C ASN A 83 7.51 -4.19 -8.73
N SER A 84 8.11 -3.02 -8.49
CA SER A 84 7.36 -1.77 -8.30
C SER A 84 6.68 -1.23 -9.56
N GLY A 85 7.08 -1.70 -10.75
CA GLY A 85 6.67 -1.09 -12.00
C GLY A 85 7.24 0.34 -12.13
N VAL A 86 6.47 1.23 -12.76
CA VAL A 86 6.86 2.63 -12.91
C VAL A 86 6.59 3.35 -11.59
N ILE A 87 7.60 4.00 -11.01
CA ILE A 87 7.42 4.84 -9.82
C ILE A 87 6.74 6.14 -10.23
N GLU A 88 5.52 6.34 -9.76
CA GLU A 88 4.71 7.53 -10.03
C GLU A 88 5.05 8.63 -9.02
N THR A 89 5.08 8.26 -7.74
CA THR A 89 5.29 9.20 -6.62
C THR A 89 6.18 8.57 -5.57
N ILE A 90 6.97 9.39 -4.89
CA ILE A 90 7.71 9.01 -3.69
C ILE A 90 7.24 9.90 -2.55
N VAL A 91 6.88 9.31 -1.42
CA VAL A 91 6.42 10.01 -0.23
C VAL A 91 7.42 9.78 0.90
N LEU A 92 7.92 10.87 1.48
CA LEU A 92 8.74 10.84 2.69
C LEU A 92 7.88 11.28 3.87
N THR A 93 7.76 10.45 4.89
CA THR A 93 7.12 10.83 6.16
C THR A 93 8.09 10.70 7.31
N LYS A 94 7.96 11.55 8.33
CA LYS A 94 8.76 11.46 9.55
C LYS A 94 7.90 10.87 10.66
N LYS A 95 8.34 9.78 11.28
CA LYS A 95 7.70 9.16 12.45
C LYS A 95 8.77 8.76 13.44
N ASP A 96 8.66 9.21 14.70
CA ASP A 96 9.59 8.89 15.79
C ASP A 96 11.07 9.12 15.41
N ASP A 97 11.35 10.29 14.81
CA ASP A 97 12.66 10.68 14.26
C ASP A 97 13.25 9.79 13.15
N LYS A 98 12.48 8.85 12.61
CA LYS A 98 12.85 8.05 11.44
C LYS A 98 12.16 8.58 10.18
N VAL A 99 12.92 8.62 9.09
CA VAL A 99 12.39 8.88 7.74
C VAL A 99 11.82 7.57 7.20
N ILE A 100 10.52 7.55 6.95
CA ILE A 100 9.82 6.47 6.28
C ILE A 100 9.70 6.83 4.81
N ILE A 101 10.09 5.90 3.94
CA ILE A 101 10.01 6.05 2.48
C ILE A 101 8.87 5.17 1.99
N THR A 102 7.91 5.77 1.28
CA THR A 102 6.86 5.03 0.55
C THR A 102 6.99 5.33 -0.93
N LEU A 103 7.19 4.28 -1.73
CA LEU A 103 7.16 4.34 -3.18
C LEU A 103 5.75 4.01 -3.64
N CYS A 104 5.12 4.89 -4.41
CA CYS A 104 3.85 4.61 -5.09
C CYS A 104 4.18 4.30 -6.55
N GLY A 105 4.14 3.02 -6.89
CA GLY A 105 4.36 2.56 -8.26
C GLY A 105 3.11 1.96 -8.88
N THR A 106 3.13 1.81 -10.20
CA THR A 106 2.01 1.25 -10.98
C THR A 106 1.65 -0.18 -10.62
N ARG A 107 2.56 -0.90 -9.94
CA ARG A 107 2.38 -2.28 -9.46
C ARG A 107 2.23 -2.37 -7.94
N GLY A 108 2.15 -1.22 -7.26
CA GLY A 108 1.84 -1.15 -5.84
C GLY A 108 2.63 -0.12 -5.08
N HIS A 109 2.23 0.05 -3.82
CA HIS A 109 2.87 0.94 -2.89
C HIS A 109 3.79 0.14 -1.97
N PHE A 110 5.06 0.51 -1.94
CA PHE A 110 6.10 -0.17 -1.18
C PHE A 110 6.60 0.76 -0.08
N ARG A 111 6.49 0.34 1.17
CA ARG A 111 7.01 1.07 2.32
C ARG A 111 8.31 0.44 2.79
N LEU A 112 9.32 1.27 3.04
CA LEU A 112 10.59 0.84 3.58
C LEU A 112 10.54 0.72 5.10
N GLN A 113 10.74 -0.48 5.63
CA GLN A 113 10.87 -0.76 7.06
C GLN A 113 12.09 -1.66 7.28
N ASP A 114 12.94 -1.34 8.27
CA ASP A 114 14.11 -2.16 8.64
C ASP A 114 15.01 -2.60 7.47
N ASN A 115 15.22 -1.70 6.49
CA ASN A 115 15.98 -1.93 5.24
C ASN A 115 15.32 -2.90 4.24
N HIS A 116 14.04 -3.25 4.40
CA HIS A 116 13.28 -4.09 3.50
C HIS A 116 12.04 -3.36 2.97
N TRP A 117 11.69 -3.64 1.72
CA TRP A 117 10.47 -3.11 1.11
C TRP A 117 9.28 -4.02 1.42
N ASN A 118 8.27 -3.45 2.07
CA ASN A 118 7.00 -4.11 2.35
C ASN A 118 5.95 -3.58 1.37
N LEU A 119 5.25 -4.47 0.67
CA LEU A 119 4.10 -4.10 -0.15
C LEU A 119 2.93 -3.75 0.78
N VAL A 120 2.43 -2.52 0.70
CA VAL A 120 1.36 -1.99 1.58
C VAL A 120 0.05 -1.79 0.81
N VAL A 121 0.13 -1.53 -0.49
CA VAL A 121 -1.03 -1.44 -1.37
C VAL A 121 -0.70 -2.16 -2.65
N GLU A 122 -1.47 -3.18 -3.02
CA GLU A 122 -1.34 -3.83 -4.31
C GLU A 122 -2.46 -3.29 -5.23
N PRO A 123 -2.15 -2.80 -6.45
CA PRO A 123 -3.16 -2.47 -7.43
C PRO A 123 -3.77 -3.79 -7.86
N LEU A 124 -5.09 -3.89 -7.71
CA LEU A 124 -5.89 -5.06 -8.12
C LEU A 124 -5.59 -5.47 -9.57
N ASP A 125 -5.12 -4.52 -10.38
CA ASP A 125 -4.77 -4.71 -11.79
C ASP A 125 -3.47 -5.53 -12.02
N THR A 126 -2.63 -5.74 -10.99
CA THR A 126 -1.39 -6.53 -11.13
C THR A 126 -1.59 -8.03 -10.85
N LEU A 127 -2.74 -8.39 -10.27
CA LEU A 127 -3.20 -9.77 -10.07
C LEU A 127 -3.89 -10.35 -11.34
N MET A 128 -3.87 -9.60 -12.45
CA MET A 128 -4.63 -9.85 -13.67
C MET A 128 -4.02 -10.90 -14.62
N ALA A 129 -3.96 -12.16 -14.19
CA ALA A 129 -3.70 -13.27 -15.11
C ALA A 129 -4.86 -14.29 -15.20
N ASN A 130 -5.75 -14.38 -14.21
CA ASN A 130 -6.86 -15.32 -14.22
C ASN A 130 -8.08 -14.77 -13.43
N PRO A 131 -9.33 -14.80 -13.94
CA PRO A 131 -10.53 -14.45 -13.19
C PRO A 131 -10.64 -15.16 -11.83
N ASP A 132 -10.17 -16.40 -11.74
CA ASP A 132 -10.17 -17.15 -10.47
C ASP A 132 -9.17 -16.56 -9.46
N THR A 133 -7.99 -16.10 -9.92
CA THR A 133 -7.01 -15.44 -9.05
C THR A 133 -7.47 -14.06 -8.59
N LYS A 134 -8.28 -13.35 -9.40
CA LYS A 134 -8.94 -12.10 -8.99
C LYS A 134 -9.88 -12.34 -7.81
N THR A 135 -10.69 -13.39 -7.93
CA THR A 135 -11.63 -13.76 -6.88
C THR A 135 -10.86 -14.11 -5.61
N SER A 136 -9.87 -15.00 -5.69
CA SER A 136 -9.06 -15.41 -4.53
C SER A 136 -8.29 -14.26 -3.87
N ALA A 137 -7.69 -13.35 -4.65
CA ALA A 137 -6.92 -12.26 -4.07
C ALA A 137 -7.80 -11.19 -3.40
N GLN A 138 -8.97 -10.92 -3.98
CA GLN A 138 -9.95 -10.03 -3.36
C GLN A 138 -10.55 -10.65 -2.09
N CYS A 139 -10.76 -11.97 -2.08
CA CYS A 139 -11.14 -12.72 -0.88
C CYS A 139 -10.07 -12.62 0.21
N ALA A 140 -8.80 -12.91 -0.12
CA ALA A 140 -7.69 -12.84 0.83
C ALA A 140 -7.49 -11.44 1.43
N LYS A 141 -7.69 -10.38 0.63
CA LYS A 141 -7.67 -9.01 1.12
C LYS A 141 -8.79 -8.76 2.13
N LEU A 142 -10.02 -9.15 1.80
CA LEU A 142 -11.17 -8.96 2.67
C LEU A 142 -11.07 -9.80 3.94
N GLU A 143 -10.51 -11.01 3.88
CA GLU A 143 -10.17 -11.84 5.04
C GLU A 143 -9.19 -11.13 5.98
N ASN A 144 -8.14 -10.51 5.43
CA ASN A 144 -7.22 -9.68 6.22
C ASN A 144 -7.92 -8.46 6.84
N ASP A 145 -8.81 -7.79 6.11
CA ASP A 145 -9.55 -6.64 6.62
C ASP A 145 -10.51 -7.07 7.78
N ILE A 146 -11.14 -8.24 7.66
CA ILE A 146 -11.97 -8.85 8.72
C ILE A 146 -11.12 -9.17 9.95
N ALA A 147 -9.97 -9.83 9.78
CA ALA A 147 -9.06 -10.18 10.87
C ALA A 147 -8.56 -8.92 11.60
N CYS A 148 -8.13 -7.90 10.86
CA CYS A 148 -7.75 -6.60 11.44
C CYS A 148 -8.91 -5.98 12.25
N ALA A 149 -10.15 -6.03 11.75
CA ALA A 149 -11.30 -5.47 12.44
C ALA A 149 -11.64 -6.22 13.75
N ILE A 150 -11.45 -7.55 13.77
CA ILE A 150 -11.60 -8.38 14.98
C ILE A 150 -10.53 -8.01 16.01
N GLU A 151 -9.27 -7.90 15.59
CA GLU A 151 -8.15 -7.50 16.47
C GLU A 151 -8.37 -6.10 17.07
N GLU A 152 -8.83 -5.16 16.25
CA GLU A 152 -9.16 -3.80 16.66
C GLU A 152 -10.49 -3.71 17.46
N ARG A 153 -11.26 -4.80 17.56
CA ARG A 153 -12.60 -4.86 18.16
C ARG A 153 -13.55 -3.80 17.61
N SER A 154 -13.42 -3.47 16.32
CA SER A 154 -14.24 -2.47 15.65
C SER A 154 -15.39 -3.13 14.90
N PHE A 155 -16.59 -3.12 15.49
CA PHE A 155 -17.78 -3.71 14.88
C PHE A 155 -18.14 -3.06 13.53
N GLU A 156 -17.98 -1.74 13.42
CA GLU A 156 -18.24 -1.01 12.16
C GLU A 156 -17.32 -1.46 11.01
N LYS A 157 -16.02 -1.64 11.29
CA LYS A 157 -15.07 -2.14 10.29
C LYS A 157 -15.35 -3.60 9.97
N TYR A 158 -15.71 -4.39 10.98
CA TYR A 158 -16.04 -5.80 10.84
C TYR A 158 -17.25 -5.99 9.93
N SER A 159 -18.38 -5.34 10.25
CA SER A 159 -19.63 -5.48 9.50
C SER A 159 -19.46 -5.10 8.03
N ASN A 160 -18.79 -3.97 7.77
CA ASN A 160 -18.51 -3.51 6.41
C ASN A 160 -17.63 -4.49 5.62
N SER A 161 -16.60 -5.05 6.26
CA SER A 161 -15.64 -5.96 5.58
C SER A 161 -16.26 -7.34 5.32
N VAL A 162 -16.97 -7.90 6.30
CA VAL A 162 -17.67 -9.18 6.18
C VAL A 162 -18.79 -9.11 5.15
N GLN A 163 -19.60 -8.07 5.16
CA GLN A 163 -20.69 -7.94 4.20
C GLN A 163 -20.16 -7.86 2.76
N LYS A 164 -19.09 -7.09 2.53
CA LYS A 164 -18.39 -7.04 1.24
C LYS A 164 -17.85 -8.40 0.83
N TYR A 165 -17.24 -9.13 1.77
CA TYR A 165 -16.72 -10.47 1.54
C TYR A 165 -17.82 -11.45 1.11
N LEU A 166 -18.93 -11.52 1.86
CA LEU A 166 -20.03 -12.43 1.57
C LEU A 166 -20.71 -12.11 0.24
N VAL A 167 -20.95 -10.83 -0.07
CA VAL A 167 -21.49 -10.41 -1.38
C VAL A 167 -20.55 -10.82 -2.51
N TYR A 168 -19.24 -10.65 -2.30
CA TYR A 168 -18.24 -11.00 -3.30
C TYR A 168 -18.17 -12.52 -3.52
N MET A 169 -18.16 -13.30 -2.45
CA MET A 169 -18.22 -14.77 -2.48
C MET A 169 -19.49 -15.27 -3.18
N ALA A 170 -20.64 -14.71 -2.84
CA ALA A 170 -21.92 -15.04 -3.47
C ALA A 170 -21.93 -14.75 -4.98
N THR A 171 -21.24 -13.70 -5.41
CA THR A 171 -21.21 -13.27 -6.81
C THR A 171 -20.25 -14.13 -7.63
N PHE A 172 -19.05 -14.39 -7.12
CA PHE A 172 -17.93 -14.90 -7.93
C PHE A 172 -17.50 -16.33 -7.63
N CYS A 173 -17.85 -16.90 -6.47
CA CYS A 173 -17.46 -18.27 -6.12
C CYS A 173 -18.51 -19.31 -6.53
N SER A 174 -18.18 -20.58 -6.33
CA SER A 174 -19.15 -21.67 -6.45
C SER A 174 -20.15 -21.63 -5.29
N LYS A 175 -21.36 -22.15 -5.54
CA LYS A 175 -22.43 -22.21 -4.54
C LYS A 175 -22.00 -23.01 -3.29
N SER A 176 -21.25 -24.10 -3.47
CA SER A 176 -20.74 -24.92 -2.37
C SER A 176 -19.72 -24.17 -1.52
N ALA A 177 -18.75 -23.48 -2.14
CA ALA A 177 -17.74 -22.72 -1.43
C ALA A 177 -18.35 -21.54 -0.65
N PHE A 178 -19.38 -20.91 -1.21
CA PHE A 178 -20.12 -19.87 -0.49
C PHE A 178 -20.82 -20.42 0.76
N ILE A 179 -21.51 -21.56 0.65
CA ILE A 179 -22.22 -22.17 1.78
C ILE A 179 -21.23 -22.52 2.90
N GLU A 180 -20.12 -23.21 2.58
CA GLU A 180 -19.10 -23.57 3.57
C GLU A 180 -18.62 -22.35 4.36
N ILE A 181 -18.26 -21.29 3.64
CA ILE A 181 -17.77 -20.04 4.23
C ILE A 181 -18.84 -19.30 5.03
N TRP A 182 -20.09 -19.31 4.56
CA TRP A 182 -21.22 -18.76 5.31
C TRP A 182 -21.35 -19.43 6.68
N TYR A 183 -21.36 -20.76 6.71
CA TYR A 183 -21.43 -21.53 7.96
C TYR A 183 -20.23 -21.27 8.87
N GLU A 184 -19.01 -21.22 8.34
CA GLU A 184 -17.81 -20.91 9.13
C GLU A 184 -17.89 -19.53 9.77
N ILE A 185 -18.36 -18.52 9.04
CA ILE A 185 -18.37 -17.13 9.49
C ILE A 185 -19.44 -16.87 10.55
N ILE A 186 -20.66 -17.38 10.37
CA ILE A 186 -21.76 -17.08 11.31
C ILE A 186 -21.60 -17.80 12.65
N HIS A 187 -20.88 -18.94 12.68
CA HIS A 187 -20.60 -19.73 13.89
C HIS A 187 -19.20 -19.42 14.48
N ALA A 188 -18.47 -18.45 13.93
CA ALA A 188 -17.18 -18.06 14.47
C ALA A 188 -17.34 -17.39 15.85
N GLU A 189 -16.45 -17.72 16.78
CA GLU A 189 -16.37 -17.04 18.07
C GLU A 189 -15.84 -15.61 17.87
N LEU A 190 -16.71 -14.61 18.05
CA LEU A 190 -16.41 -13.20 17.79
C LEU A 190 -16.45 -12.36 19.07
N PRO A 191 -15.61 -11.31 19.19
CA PRO A 191 -15.56 -10.45 20.38
C PRO A 191 -16.69 -9.41 20.44
N PHE A 192 -17.85 -9.68 19.83
CA PHE A 192 -19.00 -8.78 19.73
C PHE A 192 -20.24 -9.36 20.41
N GLU A 193 -21.20 -8.51 20.79
CA GLU A 193 -22.40 -8.96 21.50
C GLU A 193 -23.33 -9.77 20.56
N ALA A 194 -23.82 -10.93 21.03
CA ALA A 194 -24.66 -11.84 20.25
C ALA A 194 -25.92 -11.19 19.63
N PRO A 195 -26.66 -10.30 20.33
CA PRO A 195 -27.81 -9.61 19.72
C PRO A 195 -27.43 -8.71 18.54
N ILE A 196 -26.26 -8.05 18.62
CA ILE A 196 -25.76 -7.17 17.56
C ILE A 196 -25.37 -8.00 16.34
N LEU A 197 -24.70 -9.13 16.55
CA LEU A 197 -24.32 -10.07 15.50
C LEU A 197 -25.56 -10.67 14.82
N THR A 198 -26.56 -11.11 15.59
CA THR A 198 -27.79 -11.70 15.07
C THR A 198 -28.52 -10.74 14.12
N ASN A 199 -28.64 -9.47 14.51
CA ASN A 199 -29.26 -8.45 13.66
C ASN A 199 -28.44 -8.19 12.38
N PHE A 200 -27.12 -8.09 12.51
CA PHE A 200 -26.23 -7.92 11.36
C PHE A 200 -26.31 -9.07 10.36
N TRP A 201 -26.40 -10.32 10.83
CA TRP A 201 -26.53 -11.47 9.95
C TRP A 201 -27.86 -11.48 9.18
N ARG A 202 -28.95 -11.05 9.81
CA ARG A 202 -30.24 -10.88 9.14
C ARG A 202 -30.19 -9.79 8.07
N GLU A 203 -29.64 -8.62 8.39
CA GLU A 203 -29.45 -7.53 7.41
C GLU A 203 -28.56 -7.97 6.24
N THR A 204 -27.51 -8.74 6.53
CA THR A 204 -26.62 -9.28 5.50
C THR A 204 -27.33 -10.29 4.63
N LEU A 205 -28.18 -11.15 5.20
CA LEU A 205 -28.98 -12.12 4.47
C LEU A 205 -29.98 -11.45 3.51
N ASP A 206 -30.65 -10.38 3.95
CA ASP A 206 -31.54 -9.59 3.09
C ASP A 206 -30.81 -9.07 1.85
N ILE A 207 -29.58 -8.58 2.03
CA ILE A 207 -28.74 -8.09 0.93
C ILE A 207 -28.33 -9.25 0.00
N LEU A 208 -27.93 -10.39 0.56
CA LEU A 208 -27.55 -11.57 -0.21
C LEU A 208 -28.73 -12.17 -0.99
N SER A 209 -29.95 -12.08 -0.46
CA SER A 209 -31.17 -12.58 -1.12
C SER A 209 -31.45 -11.88 -2.46
N SER A 210 -30.92 -10.67 -2.66
CA SER A 210 -31.02 -9.93 -3.92
C SER A 210 -30.11 -10.49 -5.03
N ILE A 211 -29.19 -11.40 -4.70
CA ILE A 211 -28.28 -12.06 -5.64
C ILE A 211 -28.96 -13.32 -6.16
N GLU A 212 -29.26 -13.38 -7.47
CA GLU A 212 -30.04 -14.46 -8.10
C GLU A 212 -29.54 -15.88 -7.76
N ARG A 213 -28.22 -16.07 -7.68
CA ARG A 213 -27.62 -17.37 -7.32
C ARG A 213 -27.90 -17.79 -5.87
N ILE A 214 -28.07 -16.83 -4.97
CA ILE A 214 -28.33 -17.03 -3.54
C ILE A 214 -29.82 -17.02 -3.21
N ALA A 215 -30.66 -16.38 -4.03
CA ALA A 215 -32.11 -16.35 -3.82
C ALA A 215 -32.73 -17.75 -3.65
N SER A 216 -32.17 -18.77 -4.30
CA SER A 216 -32.58 -20.18 -4.16
C SER A 216 -32.15 -20.87 -2.84
N LEU A 217 -31.36 -20.19 -2.01
CA LEU A 217 -30.79 -20.69 -0.75
C LEU A 217 -31.28 -19.93 0.48
N THR A 218 -32.04 -18.84 0.31
CA THR A 218 -32.37 -17.92 1.40
C THR A 218 -32.99 -18.64 2.60
N ASP A 219 -33.91 -19.59 2.37
CA ASP A 219 -34.54 -20.37 3.45
C ASP A 219 -33.52 -21.22 4.23
N GLU A 220 -32.55 -21.84 3.54
CA GLU A 220 -31.48 -22.65 4.16
C GLU A 220 -30.54 -21.77 5.00
N LEU A 221 -30.14 -20.62 4.45
CA LEU A 221 -29.30 -19.65 5.14
C LEU A 221 -30.02 -19.03 6.35
N GLU A 222 -31.32 -18.74 6.24
CA GLU A 222 -32.12 -18.23 7.35
C GLU A 222 -32.25 -19.27 8.48
N MET A 223 -32.44 -20.55 8.13
CA MET A 223 -32.44 -21.63 9.10
C MET A 223 -31.12 -21.75 9.85
N SER A 224 -29.99 -21.53 9.17
CA SER A 224 -28.65 -21.60 9.81
C SER A 224 -28.44 -20.53 10.89
N LEU A 225 -29.10 -19.37 10.79
CA LEU A 225 -29.03 -18.31 11.81
C LEU A 225 -29.81 -18.64 13.09
N ASN A 226 -30.72 -19.62 13.01
CA ASN A 226 -31.59 -20.02 14.12
C ASN A 226 -31.12 -21.31 14.81
N GLN A 227 -30.02 -21.92 14.36
CA GLN A 227 -29.52 -23.20 14.90
C GLN A 227 -28.66 -23.06 16.17
N GLU A 228 -28.43 -21.84 16.67
CA GLU A 228 -27.81 -21.60 17.97
C GLU A 228 -28.67 -20.68 18.86
N ILE A 229 -29.59 -21.30 19.60
CA ILE A 229 -29.94 -20.93 20.98
C ILE A 229 -29.71 -22.15 21.85
#